data_AF-A0A7V9G0A8-F1
#
_entry.id   AF-A0A7V9G0A8-F1
#
_cell.length_a   1.000
_cell.length_b   1.000
_cell.length_c   1.000
_cell.angle_alpha   90.00
_cell.angle_beta   90.00
_cell.angle_gamma   90.00
#
_symmetry.space_group_name_H-M   'P 1'
#
loop_
_entity.id
_entity.type
_entity.pdbx_description
1 polymer ?
#
loop_
_entity_poly.entity_id
_entity_poly.type
_entity_poly.pdbx_seq_one_letter_code
_entity_poly.pdbx_strand_id
1 'polypeptide(L)'
;MAPAPYWVFLVALMAAGIAARLASSRLPVSSLAHRLGPAEAALAVSALLLLGFHCGAMFFTAEVASVPGLSRPAGAVDDLGRASQLVYWLPALALLLGLRRAWRPALGALAAALVAVGVTMFWSFGLTAHLAALATAVAATVALAAGFVGAPLVPRRG
;
A
#
# COMPACT_ATOMS: atom_id res chain seq x y z
N MET A 1 -3.91 -18.87 -21.50
CA MET A 1 -5.09 -18.17 -20.94
C MET A 1 -4.56 -16.99 -20.14
N ALA A 2 -4.86 -15.76 -20.57
CA ALA A 2 -4.27 -14.55 -20.01
C ALA A 2 -4.74 -14.31 -18.56
N PRO A 3 -3.84 -14.06 -17.58
CA PRO A 3 -4.23 -13.71 -16.22
C PRO A 3 -4.72 -12.25 -16.13
N ALA A 4 -5.76 -11.90 -16.90
CA ALA A 4 -6.45 -10.62 -16.80
C ALA A 4 -7.71 -10.78 -15.94
N PRO A 5 -7.58 -10.80 -14.60
CA PRO A 5 -8.43 -9.92 -13.78
C PRO A 5 -7.81 -9.41 -12.46
N TYR A 6 -6.58 -9.77 -12.11
CA TYR A 6 -6.04 -9.45 -10.77
C TYR A 6 -5.73 -7.95 -10.59
N TRP A 7 -5.17 -7.29 -11.60
CA TRP A 7 -4.86 -5.86 -11.50
C TRP A 7 -6.15 -5.03 -11.47
N VAL A 8 -7.17 -5.45 -12.24
CA VAL A 8 -8.52 -4.88 -12.18
C VAL A 8 -9.09 -5.06 -10.78
N PHE A 9 -8.88 -6.21 -10.16
CA PHE A 9 -9.31 -6.48 -8.79
C PHE A 9 -8.58 -5.60 -7.77
N LEU A 10 -7.26 -5.41 -7.88
CA LEU A 10 -6.50 -4.50 -7.01
C LEU A 10 -6.88 -3.03 -7.23
N VAL A 11 -7.05 -2.60 -8.48
CA VAL A 11 -7.51 -1.25 -8.82
C VAL A 11 -8.94 -1.05 -8.32
N ALA A 12 -9.82 -2.06 -8.47
CA ALA A 12 -11.17 -2.05 -7.93
C ALA A 12 -11.17 -2.03 -6.39
N LEU A 13 -10.24 -2.74 -5.72
CA LEU A 13 -10.06 -2.69 -4.27
C LEU A 13 -9.57 -1.32 -3.80
N MET A 14 -8.61 -0.73 -4.51
CA MET A 14 -8.17 0.64 -4.26
C MET A 14 -9.31 1.63 -4.47
N ALA A 15 -10.02 1.54 -5.59
CA ALA A 15 -11.16 2.40 -5.93
C ALA A 15 -12.31 2.22 -4.93
N ALA A 16 -12.61 0.98 -4.53
CA ALA A 16 -13.60 0.66 -3.51
C ALA A 16 -13.16 1.16 -2.13
N GLY A 17 -11.88 1.10 -1.78
CA GLY A 17 -11.34 1.69 -0.56
C GLY A 17 -11.46 3.22 -0.54
N ILE A 18 -11.19 3.87 -1.68
CA ILE A 18 -11.40 5.31 -1.86
C ILE A 18 -12.90 5.65 -1.77
N ALA A 19 -13.76 4.91 -2.47
CA ALA A 19 -15.21 5.10 -2.46
C ALA A 19 -15.81 4.84 -1.07
N ALA A 20 -15.37 3.79 -0.38
CA ALA A 20 -15.74 3.49 1.00
C ALA A 20 -15.30 4.60 1.94
N ARG A 21 -14.11 5.20 1.74
CA ARG A 21 -13.66 6.37 2.50
C ARG A 21 -14.51 7.61 2.23
N LEU A 22 -14.88 7.84 0.98
CA LEU A 22 -15.79 8.93 0.61
C LEU A 22 -17.18 8.73 1.23
N ALA A 23 -17.68 7.49 1.25
CA ALA A 23 -18.95 7.14 1.89
C ALA A 23 -18.88 7.17 3.43
N SER A 24 -17.75 6.78 4.02
CA SER A 24 -17.52 6.72 5.47
C SER A 24 -17.11 8.04 6.11
N SER A 25 -16.96 9.12 5.32
CA SER A 25 -16.87 10.50 5.82
C SER A 25 -18.04 10.92 6.74
N ARG A 26 -19.07 10.07 6.87
CA ARG A 26 -20.20 10.20 7.79
C ARG A 26 -20.12 9.33 9.06
N LEU A 27 -19.10 8.49 9.25
CA LEU A 27 -19.00 7.63 10.43
C LEU A 27 -18.36 8.39 11.60
N PRO A 28 -19.10 8.62 12.70
CA PRO A 28 -18.63 9.41 13.83
C PRO A 28 -17.78 8.52 14.75
N VAL A 29 -16.57 8.17 14.33
CA VAL A 29 -15.59 7.48 15.19
C VAL A 29 -14.61 8.50 15.75
N SER A 30 -15.16 9.44 16.53
CA SER A 30 -14.43 10.59 17.09
C SER A 30 -13.32 10.19 18.08
N SER A 31 -13.35 8.97 18.62
CA SER A 31 -12.36 8.46 19.59
C SER A 31 -11.07 7.94 18.95
N LEU A 32 -11.03 7.74 17.63
CA LEU A 32 -9.89 7.15 16.90
C LEU A 32 -9.20 8.14 15.95
N ALA A 33 -9.72 9.37 15.83
CA ALA A 33 -9.26 10.36 14.88
C ALA A 33 -7.93 11.03 15.31
N HIS A 34 -6.81 10.32 15.12
CA HIS A 34 -5.49 10.96 15.14
C HIS A 34 -5.27 11.70 13.82
N ARG A 35 -4.77 12.95 13.87
CA ARG A 35 -4.42 13.69 12.65
C ARG A 35 -3.04 13.24 12.16
N LEU A 36 -2.97 12.71 10.94
CA LEU A 36 -1.71 12.55 10.23
C LEU A 36 -1.17 13.93 9.85
N GLY A 37 0.10 14.18 10.16
CA GLY A 37 0.79 15.35 9.62
C GLY A 37 0.96 15.24 8.09
N PRO A 38 1.10 16.36 7.36
CA PRO A 38 1.31 16.32 5.91
C PRO A 38 2.59 15.55 5.53
N ALA A 39 3.65 15.63 6.34
CA ALA A 39 4.87 14.86 6.14
C ALA A 39 4.66 13.34 6.33
N GLU A 40 3.86 12.95 7.33
CA GLU A 40 3.53 11.54 7.60
C GLU A 40 2.66 10.97 6.48
N ALA A 41 1.69 11.75 5.99
CA ALA A 41 0.87 11.40 4.83
C ALA A 41 1.70 11.27 3.56
N ALA A 42 2.60 12.23 3.28
CA ALA A 42 3.48 12.18 2.12
C ALA A 42 4.40 10.95 2.16
N LEU A 43 4.96 10.62 3.33
CA LEU A 43 5.78 9.43 3.53
C LEU A 43 4.98 8.13 3.31
N ALA A 44 3.77 8.04 3.85
CA ALA A 44 2.92 6.86 3.67
C ALA A 44 2.50 6.68 2.20
N VAL A 45 2.14 7.77 1.52
CA VAL A 45 1.75 7.75 0.10
C VAL A 45 2.92 7.37 -0.78
N SER A 46 4.11 7.98 -0.59
CA SER A 46 5.30 7.63 -1.36
C SER A 46 5.69 6.17 -1.12
N ALA A 47 5.67 5.70 0.13
CA ALA A 47 5.94 4.31 0.47
C ALA A 47 4.98 3.34 -0.23
N LEU A 48 3.67 3.62 -0.24
CA LEU A 48 2.69 2.81 -0.95
C LEU A 48 2.93 2.77 -2.46
N LEU A 49 3.27 3.92 -3.06
CA LEU A 49 3.59 4.00 -4.48
C LEU A 49 4.84 3.19 -4.83
N LEU A 50 5.91 3.32 -4.03
CA LEU A 50 7.14 2.54 -4.24
C LEU A 50 6.89 1.05 -4.07
N LEU A 51 6.13 0.64 -3.05
CA LEU A 51 5.82 -0.77 -2.80
C LEU A 51 4.94 -1.35 -3.91
N GLY A 52 3.92 -0.61 -4.34
CA GLY A 52 3.06 -0.99 -5.46
C GLY A 52 3.83 -1.10 -6.77
N PHE A 53 4.73 -0.15 -7.05
CA PHE A 53 5.62 -0.21 -8.21
C PHE A 53 6.55 -1.41 -8.15
N HIS A 54 7.20 -1.65 -7.01
CA HIS A 54 8.11 -2.78 -6.81
C HIS A 54 7.41 -4.13 -7.04
N CYS A 55 6.27 -4.35 -6.38
CA CYS A 55 5.49 -5.58 -6.56
C CYS A 55 4.96 -5.71 -7.99
N GLY A 56 4.48 -4.60 -8.58
CA GLY A 56 4.04 -4.57 -9.97
C GLY A 56 5.16 -4.94 -10.94
N ALA A 57 6.36 -4.38 -10.75
CA ALA A 57 7.51 -4.65 -11.59
C ALA A 57 7.98 -6.11 -11.48
N MET A 58 7.89 -6.72 -10.29
CA MET A 58 8.26 -8.14 -10.08
C MET A 58 7.29 -9.13 -10.73
N PHE A 59 5.97 -8.90 -10.60
CA PHE A 59 4.96 -9.88 -11.02
C PHE A 59 4.29 -9.57 -12.37
N PHE A 60 4.31 -8.30 -12.79
CA PHE A 60 3.61 -7.78 -13.97
C PHE A 60 4.58 -6.94 -14.82
N THR A 61 5.76 -7.49 -15.08
CA THR A 61 6.85 -6.83 -15.83
C THR A 61 6.34 -6.26 -17.16
N ALA A 62 5.56 -7.03 -17.92
CA ALA A 62 5.04 -6.64 -19.21
C ALA A 62 4.07 -5.44 -19.11
N GLU A 63 3.20 -5.44 -18.11
CA GLU A 63 2.24 -4.38 -17.87
C GLU A 63 2.94 -3.11 -17.39
N VAL A 64 3.88 -3.20 -16.45
CA VAL A 64 4.65 -2.04 -15.99
C VAL A 64 5.54 -1.48 -17.10
N ALA A 65 6.16 -2.33 -17.92
CA ALA A 65 6.97 -1.90 -19.06
C ALA A 65 6.15 -1.25 -20.18
N SER A 66 4.84 -1.53 -20.26
CA SER A 66 3.93 -0.89 -21.21
C SER A 66 3.63 0.58 -20.88
N VAL A 67 3.87 1.00 -19.64
CA VAL A 67 3.68 2.38 -19.21
C VAL A 67 4.86 3.25 -19.69
N PRO A 68 4.61 4.32 -20.48
CA PRO A 68 5.66 5.21 -20.96
C PRO A 68 6.50 5.78 -19.81
N GLY A 69 7.81 5.58 -19.87
CA GLY A 69 8.76 6.06 -18.85
C GLY A 69 9.05 5.09 -17.70
N LEU A 70 8.32 3.97 -17.57
CA LEU A 70 8.55 2.96 -16.52
C LEU A 70 9.32 1.72 -16.97
N SER A 71 9.58 1.54 -18.26
CA SER A 71 10.31 0.37 -18.78
C SER A 71 11.72 0.22 -18.20
N ARG A 72 12.48 1.31 -18.11
CA ARG A 72 13.83 1.32 -17.54
C ARG A 72 13.87 1.02 -16.04
N PRO A 73 13.06 1.68 -15.18
CA PRO A 73 13.05 1.34 -13.76
C PRO A 73 12.46 -0.05 -13.48
N ALA A 74 11.54 -0.56 -14.30
CA ALA A 74 11.02 -1.92 -14.16
C ALA A 74 12.11 -2.98 -14.37
N GLY A 75 12.92 -2.84 -15.44
CA GLY A 75 14.06 -3.72 -15.68
C GLY A 75 15.09 -3.66 -14.55
N ALA A 76 15.34 -2.48 -14.00
CA ALA A 76 16.25 -2.31 -12.86
C ALA A 76 15.79 -3.08 -11.60
N VAL A 77 14.47 -3.21 -11.37
CA VAL A 77 13.93 -4.00 -10.23
C VAL A 77 14.20 -5.48 -10.41
N ASP A 78 14.10 -5.99 -11.64
CA ASP A 78 14.35 -7.39 -11.97
C ASP A 78 15.84 -7.74 -11.81
N ASP A 79 16.73 -6.82 -12.21
CA ASP A 79 18.19 -6.97 -12.12
C ASP A 79 18.74 -6.96 -10.68
N LEU A 80 17.98 -6.48 -9.70
CA LEU A 80 18.46 -6.30 -8.32
C LEU A 80 18.69 -7.61 -7.56
N GLY A 81 18.09 -8.73 -7.99
CA GLY A 81 18.23 -10.03 -7.32
C GLY A 81 17.99 -9.92 -5.81
N ARG A 82 18.97 -10.28 -4.98
CA ARG A 82 18.87 -10.19 -3.50
C ARG A 82 18.72 -8.74 -2.99
N ALA A 83 19.22 -7.73 -3.71
CA ALA A 83 19.05 -6.33 -3.33
C ALA A 83 17.58 -5.86 -3.44
N SER A 84 16.74 -6.61 -4.18
CA SER A 84 15.28 -6.41 -4.26
C SER A 84 14.63 -6.46 -2.87
N GLN A 85 15.19 -7.23 -1.92
CA GLN A 85 14.75 -7.25 -0.52
C GLN A 85 14.83 -5.90 0.16
N LEU A 86 15.91 -5.14 -0.08
CA LEU A 86 16.07 -3.81 0.51
C LEU A 86 15.07 -2.82 -0.10
N VAL A 87 14.86 -2.91 -1.42
CA VAL A 87 13.88 -2.09 -2.16
C VAL A 87 12.45 -2.37 -1.72
N TYR A 88 12.17 -3.57 -1.22
CA TYR A 88 10.90 -3.89 -0.56
C TYR A 88 10.82 -3.37 0.89
N TRP A 89 11.80 -3.71 1.72
CA TRP A 89 11.73 -3.46 3.17
C TRP A 89 11.81 -1.98 3.53
N LEU A 90 12.59 -1.18 2.79
CA LEU A 90 12.69 0.26 3.02
C LEU A 90 11.33 0.98 2.92
N PRO A 91 10.58 0.88 1.80
CA PRO A 91 9.25 1.47 1.72
C PRO A 91 8.25 0.81 2.68
N ALA A 92 8.34 -0.51 2.94
CA ALA A 92 7.48 -1.15 3.94
C ALA A 92 7.65 -0.54 5.34
N LEU A 93 8.89 -0.31 5.77
CA LEU A 93 9.20 0.36 7.04
C LEU A 93 8.79 1.84 7.01
N ALA A 94 9.02 2.54 5.91
CA ALA A 94 8.59 3.93 5.74
C ALA A 94 7.06 4.07 5.86
N LEU A 95 6.29 3.12 5.32
CA LEU A 95 4.84 3.06 5.46
C LEU A 95 4.43 2.90 6.93
N LEU A 96 5.04 1.97 7.65
CA LEU A 96 4.78 1.76 9.07
C LEU A 96 5.15 2.99 9.91
N LEU A 97 6.26 3.66 9.58
CA LEU A 97 6.69 4.90 10.24
C LEU A 97 5.74 6.06 9.97
N GLY A 98 5.26 6.22 8.72
CA GLY A 98 4.25 7.22 8.37
C GLY A 98 2.93 6.98 9.10
N LEU A 99 2.58 5.71 9.35
CA LEU A 99 1.34 5.32 10.04
C LEU A 99 1.54 5.01 11.53
N ARG A 100 2.69 5.33 12.12
CA ARG A 100 3.05 4.93 13.51
C ARG A 100 2.08 5.46 14.59
N ARG A 101 1.36 6.54 14.28
CA ARG A 101 0.37 7.18 15.16
C ARG A 101 -1.05 6.62 14.99
N ALA A 102 -1.23 5.65 14.08
CA ALA A 102 -2.49 4.98 13.89
C ALA A 102 -2.85 4.05 15.06
N TRP A 103 -4.05 3.50 15.01
CA TRP A 103 -4.50 2.48 15.94
C TRP A 103 -3.57 1.26 15.91
N ARG A 104 -2.91 0.99 17.06
CA ARG A 104 -1.88 -0.04 17.22
C ARG A 104 -2.21 -1.43 16.66
N PRO A 105 -3.40 -2.02 16.89
CA PRO A 105 -3.66 -3.36 16.37
C PRO A 105 -3.80 -3.37 14.85
N ALA A 106 -4.35 -2.31 14.23
CA ALA A 106 -4.35 -2.21 12.77
C ALA A 106 -2.95 -2.01 12.20
N LEU A 107 -2.08 -1.25 12.89
CA LEU A 107 -0.67 -1.13 12.51
C LEU A 107 0.07 -2.48 12.64
N GLY A 108 -0.22 -3.25 13.70
CA GLY A 108 0.31 -4.60 13.89
C GLY A 108 -0.16 -5.56 12.79
N ALA A 109 -1.43 -5.50 12.40
CA ALA A 109 -1.97 -6.28 11.28
C ALA A 109 -1.30 -5.90 9.95
N LEU A 110 -1.08 -4.60 9.69
CA LEU A 110 -0.36 -4.14 8.51
C LEU A 110 1.10 -4.63 8.52
N ALA A 111 1.80 -4.52 9.65
CA ALA A 111 3.17 -5.01 9.78
C ALA A 111 3.25 -6.52 9.51
N ALA A 112 2.35 -7.31 10.10
CA ALA A 112 2.28 -8.75 9.84
C ALA A 112 2.00 -9.08 8.37
N ALA A 113 1.08 -8.33 7.73
CA ALA A 113 0.78 -8.50 6.31
C ALA A 113 1.98 -8.16 5.42
N LEU A 114 2.70 -7.06 5.70
CA LEU A 114 3.94 -6.70 4.99
C LEU A 114 5.04 -7.75 5.19
N VAL A 115 5.16 -8.33 6.38
CA VAL A 115 6.09 -9.45 6.59
C VAL A 115 5.68 -10.66 5.75
N ALA A 116 4.38 -11.01 5.75
CA ALA A 116 3.87 -12.11 4.95
C ALA A 116 4.10 -11.89 3.44
N VAL A 117 3.91 -10.67 2.93
CA VAL A 117 4.20 -10.31 1.53
C VAL A 117 5.68 -10.51 1.23
N GLY A 118 6.58 -10.02 2.08
CA GLY A 118 8.03 -10.20 1.89
C GLY A 118 8.46 -11.67 1.93
N VAL A 119 7.96 -12.43 2.91
CA VAL A 119 8.25 -13.87 3.02
C VAL A 119 7.74 -14.62 1.79
N THR A 120 6.50 -14.39 1.39
CA THR A 120 5.91 -15.07 0.21
C THR A 120 6.54 -14.66 -1.12
N MET A 121 7.16 -13.48 -1.19
CA MET A 121 7.85 -12.99 -2.39
C MET A 121 9.27 -13.56 -2.54
N PHE A 122 10.03 -13.66 -1.43
CA PHE A 122 11.43 -14.05 -1.49
C PHE A 122 11.68 -15.53 -1.20
N TRP A 123 10.68 -16.25 -0.70
CA TRP A 123 10.76 -17.68 -0.43
C TRP A 123 9.87 -18.46 -1.41
N SER A 124 10.04 -19.77 -1.47
CA SER A 124 9.32 -20.67 -2.38
C SER A 124 7.85 -20.90 -1.96
N PHE A 125 7.05 -19.84 -1.95
CA PHE A 125 5.60 -19.91 -1.79
C PHE A 125 4.92 -19.78 -3.15
N GLY A 126 3.71 -20.34 -3.26
CA GLY A 126 2.90 -20.19 -4.47
C GLY A 126 2.36 -18.77 -4.63
N LEU A 127 2.15 -18.34 -5.88
CA LEU A 127 1.58 -17.03 -6.22
C LEU A 127 0.30 -16.72 -5.44
N THR A 128 -0.58 -17.71 -5.24
CA THR A 128 -1.83 -17.56 -4.49
C THR A 128 -1.61 -17.08 -3.05
N ALA A 129 -0.59 -17.59 -2.37
CA ALA A 129 -0.25 -17.19 -1.00
C ALA A 129 0.25 -15.73 -0.97
N HIS A 130 1.06 -15.35 -1.97
CA HIS A 130 1.54 -13.99 -2.11
C HIS A 130 0.40 -13.00 -2.37
N LEU A 131 -0.53 -13.34 -3.27
CA LEU A 131 -1.71 -12.53 -3.56
C LEU A 131 -2.64 -12.37 -2.35
N ALA A 132 -2.81 -13.43 -1.56
CA ALA A 132 -3.56 -13.35 -0.30
C ALA A 132 -2.89 -12.40 0.70
N ALA A 133 -1.57 -12.45 0.83
CA ALA A 133 -0.81 -11.53 1.69
C ALA A 133 -0.88 -10.07 1.19
N LEU A 134 -0.86 -9.85 -0.12
CA LEU A 134 -1.09 -8.53 -0.72
C LEU A 134 -2.49 -8.01 -0.42
N ALA A 135 -3.52 -8.85 -0.57
CA ALA A 135 -4.90 -8.49 -0.28
C ALA A 135 -5.09 -8.08 1.18
N THR A 136 -4.47 -8.81 2.13
CA THR A 136 -4.52 -8.44 3.56
C THR A 136 -3.78 -7.15 3.85
N ALA A 137 -2.62 -6.91 3.23
CA ALA A 137 -1.88 -5.65 3.36
C ALA A 137 -2.68 -4.45 2.84
N VAL A 138 -3.34 -4.59 1.68
CA VAL A 138 -4.22 -3.57 1.10
C VAL A 138 -5.41 -3.32 2.02
N ALA A 139 -6.10 -4.36 2.49
CA ALA A 139 -7.23 -4.23 3.39
C ALA A 139 -6.85 -3.53 4.71
N ALA A 140 -5.71 -3.90 5.31
CA ALA A 140 -5.20 -3.26 6.51
C ALA A 140 -4.87 -1.77 6.27
N THR A 141 -4.26 -1.45 5.13
CA THR A 141 -3.96 -0.06 4.73
C THR A 141 -5.23 0.75 4.54
N VAL A 142 -6.26 0.20 3.89
CA VAL A 142 -7.57 0.84 3.71
C VAL A 142 -8.27 1.05 5.05
N ALA A 143 -8.26 0.06 5.94
CA ALA A 143 -8.82 0.18 7.28
C ALA A 143 -8.13 1.28 8.10
N LEU A 144 -6.78 1.35 8.04
CA LEU A 144 -6.00 2.42 8.66
C LEU A 144 -6.36 3.78 8.05
N ALA A 145 -6.40 3.88 6.72
CA ALA A 145 -6.77 5.09 5.99
C ALA A 145 -8.18 5.58 6.35
N ALA A 146 -9.15 4.67 6.50
CA ALA A 146 -10.52 4.97 6.90
C ALA A 146 -10.61 5.48 8.35
N GLY A 147 -9.71 5.04 9.23
CA GLY A 147 -9.60 5.55 10.61
C GLY A 147 -9.08 7.00 10.69
N PHE A 148 -8.44 7.51 9.62
CA PHE A 148 -7.96 8.89 9.56
C PHE A 148 -9.04 9.82 9.00
N VAL A 149 -9.78 10.48 9.89
CA VAL A 149 -10.71 11.56 9.53
C VAL A 149 -9.91 12.79 9.10
N GLY A 150 -10.01 13.14 7.81
CA GLY A 150 -9.50 14.41 7.30
C GLY A 150 -10.26 15.55 7.96
N ALA A 151 -9.56 16.43 8.67
CA ALA A 151 -10.19 17.64 9.16
C ALA A 151 -10.55 18.54 7.98
N PRO A 152 -11.78 19.10 7.92
CA PRO A 152 -12.03 20.21 7.01
C PRO A 152 -11.03 21.32 7.33
N LEU A 153 -10.35 21.81 6.31
CA LEU A 153 -9.62 23.07 6.32
C LEU A 153 -10.65 24.18 6.57
N VAL A 154 -11.07 24.39 7.81
CA VAL A 154 -11.83 25.58 8.17
C VAL A 154 -10.83 26.72 8.20
N PRO A 155 -10.94 27.74 7.31
CA PRO A 155 -10.10 28.92 7.40
C PRO A 155 -10.40 29.58 8.74
N ARG A 156 -9.36 29.77 9.55
CA ARG A 156 -9.44 30.55 10.78
C ARG A 156 -9.70 32.00 10.36
N ARG A 157 -10.97 32.40 10.30
CA ARG A 157 -11.34 33.82 10.15
C ARG A 157 -10.85 34.53 11.41
N GLY A 158 -9.80 35.34 11.24
CA GLY A 158 -9.46 36.43 12.15
C GLY A 158 -10.37 37.62 11.89
#